data_AF-A0A850BHD4-F1
#
_entry.id   AF-A0A850BHD4-F1
#
_cell.length_a   1.000
_cell.length_b   1.000
_cell.length_c   1.000
_cell.angle_alpha   90.00
_cell.angle_beta   90.00
_cell.angle_gamma   90.00
#
_symmetry.space_group_name_H-M   'P 1'
#
loop_
_entity.id
_entity.type
_entity.pdbx_description
1 polymer ?
#
loop_
_entity_poly.entity_id
_entity_poly.type
_entity_poly.pdbx_seq_one_letter_code
_entity_poly.pdbx_strand_id
1 'polypeptide(L)'
;MPTSVHLPKQLLDAVDRRAKALRISRNRLIVRALERELREESDWSPGFFEQLEQRDPEISAAVDELLDDVRRARRSKPARRL
;
A
#
# COMPACT_ATOMS: atom_id res chain seq x y z
N MET A 1 18.68 -6.85 -13.24
CA MET A 1 19.24 -8.18 -13.56
C MET A 1 18.08 -9.14 -13.77
N PRO A 2 17.98 -9.91 -14.87
CA PRO A 2 16.88 -10.87 -15.06
C PRO A 2 17.10 -12.12 -14.19
N THR A 3 16.03 -12.62 -13.57
CA THR A 3 16.05 -13.86 -12.77
C THR A 3 15.38 -14.99 -13.56
N SER A 4 15.99 -16.17 -13.58
CA SER A 4 15.42 -17.38 -14.18
C SER A 4 14.62 -18.16 -13.14
N VAL A 5 13.35 -18.42 -13.43
CA VAL A 5 12.45 -19.20 -12.56
C VAL A 5 11.94 -20.40 -13.33
N HIS A 6 11.94 -21.57 -12.70
CA HIS A 6 11.36 -22.77 -13.29
C HIS A 6 9.84 -22.74 -13.19
N LEU A 7 9.16 -22.80 -14.34
CA LEU A 7 7.71 -22.86 -14.44
C LEU A 7 7.31 -24.20 -15.07
N PRO A 8 6.40 -24.98 -14.46
CA PRO A 8 5.85 -26.18 -15.08
C PRO A 8 5.28 -25.86 -16.45
N LYS A 9 5.49 -26.74 -17.44
CA LYS A 9 5.08 -26.51 -18.84
C LYS A 9 3.60 -26.12 -18.96
N GLN A 10 2.73 -26.82 -18.25
CA GLN A 10 1.29 -26.56 -18.25
C GLN A 10 0.94 -25.15 -17.77
N LEU A 11 1.66 -24.63 -16.77
CA LEU A 11 1.48 -23.27 -16.26
C LEU A 11 2.00 -22.24 -17.26
N LEU A 12 3.18 -22.49 -17.85
CA LEU A 12 3.74 -21.61 -18.88
C LEU A 12 2.80 -21.46 -20.08
N ASP A 13 2.22 -22.56 -20.56
CA ASP A 13 1.26 -22.57 -21.67
C ASP A 13 -0.02 -21.77 -21.31
N ALA A 14 -0.48 -21.84 -20.06
CA ALA A 14 -1.61 -21.05 -19.57
C ALA A 14 -1.27 -19.55 -19.51
N VAL A 15 -0.09 -19.19 -19.02
CA VAL A 15 0.41 -17.81 -18.98
C VAL A 15 0.51 -17.23 -20.39
N ASP A 16 1.05 -17.99 -21.35
CA ASP A 16 1.18 -17.56 -22.75
C ASP A 16 -0.16 -17.30 -23.41
N ARG A 17 -1.13 -18.20 -23.24
CA ARG A 17 -2.50 -18.00 -23.74
C ARG A 17 -3.11 -16.72 -23.17
N ARG A 18 -2.94 -16.48 -21.86
CA ARG A 18 -3.47 -15.28 -21.20
C ARG A 18 -2.76 -14.00 -21.67
N ALA A 19 -1.44 -14.03 -21.81
CA ALA A 19 -0.65 -12.90 -22.28
C ALA A 19 -1.04 -12.51 -23.72
N LYS A 20 -1.24 -13.50 -24.60
CA LYS A 20 -1.71 -13.31 -25.98
C LYS A 20 -3.10 -12.70 -26.02
N ALA A 21 -4.03 -13.20 -25.21
CA ALA A 21 -5.40 -12.65 -25.12
C ALA A 21 -5.39 -11.18 -24.65
N LEU A 22 -4.48 -10.82 -23.75
CA LEU A 22 -4.31 -9.46 -23.23
C LEU A 22 -3.41 -8.55 -24.11
N ARG A 23 -2.84 -9.09 -25.21
CA ARG A 23 -1.88 -8.39 -26.09
C ARG A 23 -0.70 -7.76 -25.33
N ILE A 24 -0.19 -8.46 -24.32
CA ILE A 24 1.01 -8.05 -23.57
C ILE A 24 2.07 -9.14 -23.61
N SER A 25 3.32 -8.80 -23.31
CA SER A 25 4.38 -9.79 -23.19
C SER A 25 4.15 -10.72 -22.01
N ARG A 26 4.61 -11.98 -22.14
CA ARG A 26 4.63 -12.98 -21.06
C ARG A 26 5.23 -12.39 -19.78
N ASN A 27 6.40 -11.75 -19.90
CA ASN A 27 7.09 -11.14 -18.77
C ASN A 27 6.23 -10.07 -18.08
N ARG A 28 5.55 -9.20 -18.85
CA ARG A 28 4.67 -8.17 -18.29
C ARG A 28 3.49 -8.76 -17.52
N LEU A 29 2.95 -9.89 -17.99
CA LEU A 29 1.89 -10.60 -17.26
C LEU A 29 2.42 -11.21 -15.95
N ILE A 30 3.59 -11.86 -15.98
CA ILE A 30 4.23 -12.46 -14.80
C ILE A 30 4.52 -11.39 -13.75
N VAL A 31 5.17 -10.29 -14.14
CA VAL A 31 5.48 -9.18 -13.23
C VAL A 31 4.22 -8.61 -12.60
N ARG A 32 3.17 -8.33 -13.39
CA ARG A 32 1.88 -7.83 -12.86
C ARG A 32 1.22 -8.79 -11.88
N ALA A 33 1.32 -10.10 -12.11
CA ALA A 33 0.76 -11.09 -11.20
C ALA A 33 1.51 -11.09 -9.86
N LEU A 34 2.84 -11.04 -9.91
CA LEU A 34 3.69 -10.94 -8.71
C LEU A 34 3.44 -9.62 -7.96
N GLU A 35 3.38 -8.48 -8.65
CA GLU A 35 3.08 -7.18 -8.05
C GLU A 35 1.69 -7.11 -7.39
N ARG A 36 0.74 -7.91 -7.88
CA ARG A 36 -0.60 -8.01 -7.27
C ARG A 36 -0.56 -8.89 -6.03
N GLU A 37 0.11 -10.03 -6.12
CA GLU A 37 0.27 -10.95 -4.98
C GLU A 37 1.01 -10.28 -3.82
N LEU A 38 2.10 -9.59 -4.13
CA LEU A 38 2.88 -8.83 -3.14
C LEU A 38 2.16 -7.59 -2.60
N ARG A 39 1.02 -7.22 -3.18
CA ARG A 39 0.18 -6.13 -2.68
C ARG A 39 -0.82 -6.57 -1.62
N GLU A 40 -1.02 -7.88 -1.42
CA GLU A 40 -2.04 -8.41 -0.50
C GLU A 40 -1.55 -8.64 0.94
N GLU A 41 -0.31 -8.30 1.29
CA GLU A 41 0.17 -8.37 2.68
C GLU A 41 0.58 -6.99 3.20
N SER A 42 -0.40 -6.27 3.75
CA SER A 42 -0.39 -5.54 5.05
C SER A 42 0.80 -4.68 5.52
N ASP A 43 1.86 -4.48 4.75
CA ASP A 43 2.98 -3.67 5.19
C ASP A 43 2.86 -2.22 4.69
N TRP A 44 3.06 -1.30 5.64
CA TRP A 44 3.28 0.09 5.33
C TRP A 44 4.43 0.22 4.34
N SER A 45 4.30 1.12 3.37
CA SER A 45 5.38 1.34 2.40
C SER A 45 6.70 1.62 3.12
N PRO A 46 7.84 1.11 2.63
CA PRO A 46 9.14 1.47 3.20
C PRO A 46 9.28 2.99 3.29
N GLY A 47 9.66 3.53 4.45
CA GLY A 47 9.73 4.98 4.65
C GLY A 47 8.45 5.64 5.20
N PHE A 48 7.34 4.90 5.36
CA PHE A 48 6.07 5.47 5.81
C PHE A 48 6.15 6.04 7.23
N PHE A 49 6.77 5.31 8.16
CA PHE A 49 6.90 5.79 9.54
C PHE A 49 7.93 6.91 9.64
N GLU A 50 8.98 6.88 8.84
CA GLU A 50 9.98 7.95 8.73
C GLU A 50 9.39 9.23 8.16
N GLN A 51 8.37 9.14 7.30
CA GLN A 51 7.57 10.28 6.85
C GLN A 51 6.59 10.77 7.93
N LEU A 52 6.02 9.88 8.74
CA LEU A 52 5.17 10.28 9.87
C LEU A 52 5.96 10.94 11.00
N GLU A 53 7.21 10.55 11.21
CA GLU A 53 8.11 11.18 12.19
C GLU A 53 8.56 12.59 11.77
N GLN A 54 8.46 12.92 10.47
CA GLN A 54 8.68 14.28 9.97
C GLN A 54 7.56 15.19 10.45
N ARG A 55 7.75 15.73 11.66
CA ARG A 55 6.82 16.63 12.30
C ARG A 55 6.93 18.01 11.67
N ASP A 56 5.96 18.36 10.83
CA ASP A 56 5.79 19.73 10.36
C ASP A 56 5.25 20.59 11.53
N PRO A 57 5.99 21.63 11.97
CA PRO A 57 5.55 22.50 13.07
C PRO A 57 4.19 23.18 12.81
N GLU A 58 3.88 23.50 11.55
CA GLU A 58 2.62 24.14 11.16
C GLU A 58 1.45 23.15 11.30
N ILE A 59 1.64 21.91 10.84
CA ILE A 59 0.65 20.83 11.02
C ILE A 59 0.44 20.52 12.50
N SER A 60 1.51 20.49 13.30
CA SER A 60 1.39 20.23 14.74
C SER A 60 0.54 21.30 15.43
N ALA A 61 0.76 22.58 15.11
CA ALA A 61 -0.03 23.67 15.68
C ALA A 61 -1.51 23.61 15.26
N ALA A 62 -1.78 23.30 13.98
CA ALA A 62 -3.15 23.15 13.49
C ALA A 62 -3.90 21.98 14.14
N VAL A 63 -3.20 20.87 14.43
CA VAL A 63 -3.78 19.73 15.15
C VAL A 63 -4.12 20.09 16.60
N ASP A 64 -3.27 20.87 17.28
CA ASP A 64 -3.52 21.32 18.64
C ASP A 64 -4.76 22.23 18.71
N GLU A 65 -4.90 23.17 17.77
CA GLU A 65 -6.09 24.03 17.64
C GLU A 65 -7.37 23.22 17.39
N LEU A 66 -7.31 22.24 16.47
CA LEU A 66 -8.42 21.33 16.19
C LEU A 66 -8.84 20.56 17.44
N LEU A 67 -7.89 20.05 18.23
CA LEU A 67 -8.18 19.31 19.45
C LEU A 67 -8.83 20.20 20.52
N ASP A 68 -8.41 21.46 20.64
CA ASP A 68 -9.03 22.42 21.55
C ASP A 68 -10.47 22.75 21.18
N ASP A 69 -10.75 22.92 19.89
CA ASP A 69 -12.12 23.11 19.41
C ASP A 69 -13.00 21.88 19.64
N VAL A 70 -12.48 20.68 19.39
CA VAL A 70 -13.18 19.43 19.71
C VAL A 70 -13.46 19.32 21.20
N ARG A 71 -12.50 19.66 22.07
CA ARG A 71 -12.70 19.68 23.53
C ARG A 71 -13.78 20.67 23.94
N ARG A 72 -13.78 21.89 23.38
CA ARG A 72 -14.78 22.95 23.66
C ARG A 72 -16.18 22.55 23.20
N ALA A 73 -16.29 21.88 22.05
CA ALA A 73 -17.56 21.43 21.49
C ALA A 73 -18.12 20.18 22.19
N ARG A 74 -17.30 19.42 22.91
CA ARG A 74 -17.68 18.15 23.55
C ARG A 74 -18.46 18.40 24.85
N ARG A 75 -19.79 18.49 24.74
CA ARG A 75 -20.71 18.78 25.85
C ARG A 75 -21.29 17.56 26.59
N SER A 76 -21.08 16.32 26.10
CA SER A 76 -21.85 15.17 26.61
C SER A 76 -21.14 13.82 26.74
N LYS A 77 -19.88 13.68 26.33
CA LYS A 77 -19.14 12.39 26.51
C LYS A 77 -17.70 12.64 26.94
N PRO A 78 -17.20 11.97 27.99
CA PRO A 78 -15.80 12.08 28.40
C PRO A 78 -14.87 11.54 27.29
N ALA A 79 -13.62 12.02 27.26
CA ALA A 79 -12.62 11.54 26.32
C ALA A 79 -12.35 10.04 26.56
N ARG A 80 -12.33 9.25 25.47
CA ARG A 80 -11.84 7.88 25.53
C ARG A 80 -10.33 7.93 25.76
N ARG A 81 -9.85 7.20 26.77
CA ARG A 81 -8.42 6.97 26.94
C ARG A 81 -7.97 6.06 25.78
N LEU A 82 -7.10 6.58 24.95
CA LEU A 82 -6.35 5.83 23.93
C LEU A 82 -5.06 5.34 24.58
#